data_AF-W2T3G2-F1
#
_entry.id   AF-W2T3G2-F1
#
_cell.length_a   1.000
_cell.length_b   1.000
_cell.length_c   1.000
_cell.angle_alpha   90.00
_cell.angle_beta   90.00
_cell.angle_gamma   90.00
#
_symmetry.space_group_name_H-M   'P 1'
#
loop_
_entity.id
_entity.type
_entity.pdbx_description
1 polymer ?
#
loop_
_entity_poly.entity_id
_entity_poly.type
_entity_poly.pdbx_seq_one_letter_code
_entity_poly.pdbx_strand_id
1 'polypeptide(L)'
;MGQPTCGNEALPPRLRHRASLGISERDDVLEVLDPLSAVSLRKHPLSSVSTVPLDQNFMARMEQMEILYLEAPFADRSRCDQMVAKCRGDIASALRELKVKHLIDTRIADDRKKARKALESSSWDLNAAAEFLLMTASSKK
;
A
#
# COMPACT_ATOMS: atom_id res chain seq x y z
N MET A 1 45.10 29.92 -34.46
CA MET A 1 44.50 30.12 -35.79
C MET A 1 43.51 28.98 -36.01
N GLY A 2 42.19 29.08 -35.94
CA GLY A 2 41.21 30.13 -35.69
C GLY A 2 39.83 29.46 -35.85
N GLN A 3 38.90 29.72 -34.93
CA GLN A 3 37.49 29.31 -35.06
C GLN A 3 36.82 30.00 -36.26
N PRO A 4 35.63 29.53 -36.66
CA PRO A 4 34.49 30.43 -36.55
C PRO A 4 33.28 29.83 -35.85
N THR A 5 32.66 30.69 -35.07
CA THR A 5 31.45 30.58 -34.26
C THR A 5 30.20 31.05 -35.01
N CYS A 6 29.05 30.43 -34.72
CA CYS A 6 27.68 31.00 -34.65
C CYS A 6 26.74 29.82 -34.38
N GLY A 7 26.05 29.66 -33.25
CA GLY A 7 25.32 30.67 -32.48
C GLY A 7 23.86 30.66 -32.93
N ASN A 8 23.04 29.73 -32.43
CA ASN A 8 21.58 29.78 -32.53
C ASN A 8 20.97 29.22 -31.24
N GLU A 9 20.87 30.14 -30.27
CA GLU A 9 20.05 30.02 -29.07
C GLU A 9 18.65 30.53 -29.44
N ALA A 10 17.61 29.69 -29.36
CA ALA A 10 16.22 30.14 -29.48
C ALA A 10 15.30 29.23 -28.66
N LEU A 11 14.90 29.78 -27.52
CA LEU A 11 13.91 29.40 -26.50
C LEU A 11 12.67 28.59 -26.97
N PRO A 12 12.10 27.71 -26.10
CA PRO A 12 10.81 27.08 -26.37
C PRO A 12 9.65 28.07 -26.16
N PRO A 13 8.72 28.23 -27.12
CA PRO A 13 7.54 29.04 -26.90
C PRO A 13 6.47 28.29 -26.09
N ARG A 14 5.99 28.97 -25.05
CA ARG A 14 4.94 28.56 -24.13
C ARG A 14 3.54 28.53 -24.78
N LEU A 15 2.75 27.54 -24.34
CA LEU A 15 1.29 27.45 -24.26
C LEU A 15 0.47 28.59 -24.88
N ARG A 16 -0.35 28.26 -25.89
CA ARG A 16 -1.61 28.97 -26.18
C ARG A 16 -2.78 27.99 -26.16
N HIS A 17 -3.65 28.16 -25.17
CA HIS A 17 -4.99 27.59 -25.14
C HIS A 17 -5.90 28.34 -26.14
N ARG A 18 -6.67 27.65 -27.01
CA ARG A 18 -8.09 27.98 -27.26
C ARG A 18 -8.84 26.96 -28.16
N ALA A 19 -9.90 26.41 -27.57
CA ALA A 19 -11.23 26.05 -28.08
C ALA A 19 -11.43 25.19 -29.35
N SER A 20 -12.10 24.04 -29.13
CA SER A 20 -13.36 23.74 -29.82
C SER A 20 -14.31 23.09 -28.79
N LEU A 21 -15.05 23.95 -28.10
CA LEU A 21 -16.21 23.57 -27.29
C LEU A 21 -17.38 23.34 -28.25
N GLY A 22 -17.69 22.09 -28.54
CA GLY A 22 -19.02 21.70 -29.04
C GLY A 22 -19.94 21.53 -27.84
N ILE A 23 -20.46 22.64 -27.31
CA ILE A 23 -21.59 22.60 -26.38
C ILE A 23 -22.88 22.51 -27.22
N SER A 24 -23.56 21.36 -27.16
CA SER A 24 -24.98 21.28 -27.50
C SER A 24 -25.73 21.10 -26.18
N GLU A 25 -26.36 22.19 -25.72
CA GLU A 25 -27.65 22.28 -25.00
C GLU A 25 -27.91 21.20 -23.91
N ARG A 26 -27.74 21.42 -22.59
CA ARG A 26 -28.65 22.10 -21.63
C ARG A 26 -30.13 21.70 -21.86
N ASP A 27 -30.92 21.14 -20.96
CA ASP A 27 -31.00 21.08 -19.49
C ASP A 27 -31.95 19.90 -19.13
N ASP A 28 -32.25 19.70 -17.83
CA ASP A 28 -33.34 18.85 -17.27
C ASP A 28 -33.02 17.32 -17.22
N VAL A 29 -33.03 16.55 -16.12
CA VAL A 29 -33.59 16.68 -14.77
C VAL A 29 -32.77 15.77 -13.83
N LEU A 30 -32.55 16.24 -12.61
CA LEU A 30 -32.16 15.43 -11.47
C LEU A 30 -33.29 14.42 -11.14
N GLU A 31 -33.21 13.17 -11.60
CA GLU A 31 -34.18 12.13 -11.22
C GLU A 31 -33.51 11.01 -10.42
N VAL A 32 -33.61 11.22 -9.11
CA VAL A 32 -33.74 10.26 -8.01
C VAL A 32 -33.64 8.77 -8.38
N LEU A 33 -32.72 8.11 -7.67
CA LEU A 33 -32.63 6.67 -7.46
C LEU A 33 -34.00 6.04 -7.12
N ASP A 34 -34.41 5.01 -7.86
CA ASP A 34 -35.23 3.93 -7.31
C ASP A 34 -34.65 2.55 -7.70
N PRO A 35 -33.99 1.85 -6.76
CA PRO A 35 -33.55 0.49 -6.94
C PRO A 35 -34.74 -0.46 -6.71
N LEU A 36 -34.96 -1.39 -7.66
CA LEU A 36 -35.90 -2.53 -7.65
C LEU A 36 -37.20 -2.32 -8.43
N SER A 37 -37.15 -2.50 -9.75
CA SER A 37 -38.28 -3.11 -10.46
C SER A 37 -37.79 -4.02 -11.60
N ALA A 38 -38.06 -5.31 -11.37
CA ALA A 38 -37.81 -6.40 -12.27
C ALA A 38 -38.57 -6.23 -13.59
N VAL A 39 -37.92 -6.50 -14.72
CA VAL A 39 -38.17 -7.73 -15.49
C VAL A 39 -37.14 -7.79 -16.62
N SER A 40 -36.37 -8.87 -16.60
CA SER A 40 -35.34 -9.19 -17.58
C SER A 40 -35.98 -9.48 -18.93
N LEU A 41 -35.74 -8.61 -19.92
CA LEU A 41 -35.94 -8.96 -21.32
C LEU A 41 -35.07 -8.08 -22.22
N ARG A 42 -33.85 -8.57 -22.50
CA ARG A 42 -33.39 -9.02 -23.82
C ARG A 42 -31.90 -8.75 -24.05
N LYS A 43 -31.18 -9.86 -24.17
CA LYS A 43 -30.11 -10.13 -25.14
C LYS A 43 -29.01 -9.06 -25.25
N HIS A 44 -27.97 -9.23 -24.44
CA HIS A 44 -26.61 -8.97 -24.90
C HIS A 44 -25.74 -10.23 -24.69
N PRO A 45 -24.78 -10.50 -25.58
CA PRO A 45 -24.03 -11.76 -25.61
C PRO A 45 -23.21 -11.94 -24.33
N LEU A 46 -23.11 -13.18 -23.86
CA LEU A 46 -22.24 -13.59 -22.76
C LEU A 46 -20.79 -13.19 -23.07
N SER A 47 -20.37 -12.02 -22.58
CA SER A 47 -19.02 -11.88 -22.08
C SER A 47 -19.10 -12.43 -20.67
N SER A 48 -18.61 -13.66 -20.49
CA SER A 48 -18.51 -14.32 -19.21
C SER A 48 -17.78 -13.38 -18.25
N VAL A 49 -18.53 -12.63 -17.44
CA VAL A 49 -17.99 -12.16 -16.18
C VAL A 49 -17.68 -13.45 -15.46
N SER A 50 -16.40 -13.79 -15.42
CA SER A 50 -15.91 -14.83 -14.56
C SER A 50 -16.13 -14.26 -13.16
N THR A 51 -17.33 -14.45 -12.63
CA THR A 51 -17.51 -14.57 -11.19
C THR A 51 -16.70 -15.81 -10.85
N VAL A 52 -15.38 -15.62 -10.76
CA VAL A 52 -14.52 -16.58 -10.09
C VAL A 52 -15.23 -16.87 -8.79
N PRO A 53 -15.53 -18.12 -8.44
CA PRO A 53 -15.96 -18.42 -7.09
C PRO A 53 -14.85 -17.84 -6.24
N LEU A 54 -15.15 -16.73 -5.55
CA LEU A 54 -14.20 -16.09 -4.68
C LEU A 54 -14.04 -17.09 -3.55
N ASP A 55 -13.05 -17.94 -3.74
CA ASP A 55 -12.72 -19.04 -2.86
C ASP A 55 -12.73 -18.45 -1.45
N GLN A 56 -13.48 -19.03 -0.51
CA GLN A 56 -13.55 -18.47 0.85
C GLN A 56 -12.15 -18.28 1.44
N ASN A 57 -11.19 -19.09 0.97
CA ASN A 57 -9.77 -18.94 1.24
C ASN A 57 -9.16 -17.62 0.75
N PHE A 58 -9.60 -17.07 -0.38
CA PHE A 58 -9.14 -15.78 -0.89
C PHE A 58 -9.66 -14.61 -0.06
N MET A 59 -10.94 -14.64 0.35
CA MET A 59 -11.50 -13.62 1.25
C MET A 59 -10.82 -13.65 2.61
N ALA A 60 -10.68 -14.84 3.21
CA ALA A 60 -9.97 -14.99 4.48
C ALA A 60 -8.51 -14.51 4.39
N ARG A 61 -7.83 -14.78 3.27
CA ARG A 61 -6.46 -14.30 3.04
C ARG A 61 -6.38 -12.78 2.88
N MET A 62 -7.39 -12.17 2.25
CA MET A 62 -7.46 -10.71 2.09
C MET A 62 -7.66 -10.02 3.44
N GLU A 63 -8.59 -10.51 4.26
CA GLU A 63 -8.81 -10.00 5.62
C GLU A 63 -7.56 -10.15 6.48
N GLN A 64 -6.89 -11.30 6.41
CA GLN A 64 -5.62 -11.52 7.10
C GLN A 64 -4.51 -10.56 6.66
N MET A 65 -4.47 -10.19 5.37
CA MET A 65 -3.55 -9.15 4.89
C MET A 65 -3.91 -7.77 5.41
N GLU A 66 -5.20 -7.46 5.46
CA GLU A 66 -5.66 -6.18 6.00
C GLU A 66 -5.26 -6.04 7.47
N ILE A 67 -5.42 -7.09 8.27
CA ILE A 67 -4.93 -7.14 9.66
C ILE A 67 -3.42 -6.90 9.71
N LEU A 68 -2.63 -7.53 8.84
CA LEU A 68 -1.18 -7.32 8.80
C LEU A 68 -0.81 -5.86 8.52
N TYR A 69 -1.51 -5.21 7.59
CA TYR A 69 -1.28 -3.80 7.27
C TYR A 69 -1.66 -2.88 8.43
N LEU A 70 -2.71 -3.22 9.17
CA LEU A 70 -3.14 -2.48 10.36
C LEU A 70 -2.18 -2.66 11.54
N GLU A 71 -1.63 -3.86 11.74
CA GLU A 71 -0.67 -4.16 12.80
C GLU A 71 0.76 -3.68 12.50
N ALA A 72 1.09 -3.46 11.23
CA ALA A 72 2.39 -2.99 10.78
C ALA A 72 2.31 -1.63 10.06
N PRO A 73 1.79 -0.55 10.69
CA PRO A 73 1.70 0.77 10.06
C PRO A 73 3.08 1.39 9.79
N PHE A 74 4.12 0.85 10.42
CA PHE A 74 5.52 1.23 10.26
C PHE A 74 6.19 0.62 9.01
N ALA A 75 5.49 -0.24 8.25
CA ALA A 75 5.99 -0.89 7.06
C ALA A 75 5.04 -0.69 5.87
N ASP A 76 5.59 -0.40 4.69
CA ASP A 76 4.80 -0.28 3.48
C ASP A 76 4.13 -1.62 3.11
N ARG A 77 2.97 -1.55 2.45
CA ARG A 77 2.24 -2.74 1.98
C ARG A 77 3.13 -3.67 1.15
N SER A 78 3.94 -3.11 0.24
CA SER A 78 4.90 -3.90 -0.55
C SER A 78 5.91 -4.66 0.31
N ARG A 79 6.35 -4.08 1.43
CA ARG A 79 7.29 -4.72 2.35
C ARG A 79 6.61 -5.85 3.13
N CYS A 80 5.35 -5.65 3.51
CA CYS A 80 4.52 -6.67 4.11
C CYS A 80 4.29 -7.85 3.15
N ASP A 81 3.91 -7.59 1.90
CA ASP A 81 3.73 -8.59 0.85
C ASP A 81 5.00 -9.42 0.62
N GLN A 82 6.15 -8.75 0.49
CA GLN A 82 7.45 -9.41 0.33
C GLN A 82 7.78 -10.29 1.53
N MET A 83 7.50 -9.83 2.75
CA MET A 83 7.76 -10.63 3.95
C MET A 83 6.86 -11.85 4.02
N VAL A 84 5.59 -11.71 3.67
CA VAL A 84 4.64 -12.82 3.69
C VAL A 84 4.99 -13.85 2.63
N ALA A 85 5.39 -13.40 1.44
CA ALA A 85 5.91 -14.29 0.40
C ALA A 85 7.13 -15.07 0.91
N LYS A 86 8.04 -14.40 1.64
CA LYS A 86 9.19 -15.05 2.28
C LYS A 86 8.79 -16.04 3.38
N CYS A 87 7.72 -15.75 4.12
CA CYS A 87 7.17 -16.58 5.18
C CYS A 87 6.14 -17.62 4.69
N ARG A 88 6.10 -17.92 3.38
CA ARG A 88 5.18 -18.91 2.77
C ARG A 88 3.69 -18.64 3.04
N GLY A 89 3.30 -17.37 3.17
CA GLY A 89 1.92 -17.00 3.49
C GLY A 89 1.61 -16.88 4.98
N ASP A 90 2.55 -17.19 5.88
CA ASP A 90 2.34 -17.04 7.32
C ASP A 90 2.43 -15.57 7.74
N ILE A 91 1.26 -15.00 8.03
CA ILE A 91 1.05 -13.61 8.39
C ILE A 91 1.65 -13.29 9.76
N ALA A 92 1.40 -14.14 10.75
CA ALA A 92 1.90 -13.93 12.11
C ALA A 92 3.43 -13.98 12.13
N SER A 93 4.02 -14.93 11.41
CA SER A 93 5.47 -15.01 11.27
C SER A 93 6.04 -13.81 10.50
N ALA A 94 5.37 -13.34 9.45
CA ALA A 94 5.78 -12.15 8.73
C ALA A 94 5.73 -10.88 9.59
N LEU A 95 4.66 -10.68 10.36
CA LEU A 95 4.51 -9.55 11.28
C LEU A 95 5.63 -9.53 12.33
N ARG A 96 5.89 -10.68 12.94
CA ARG A 96 6.97 -10.84 13.93
C ARG A 96 8.33 -10.48 13.35
N GLU A 97 8.61 -10.95 12.14
CA GLU A 97 9.85 -10.66 11.44
C GLU A 97 9.97 -9.19 11.01
N LEU A 98 8.86 -8.56 10.59
CA LEU A 98 8.79 -7.13 10.31
C LEU A 98 9.10 -6.28 11.54
N LYS A 99 8.49 -6.61 12.69
CA LYS A 99 8.74 -5.92 13.97
C LYS A 99 10.21 -6.01 14.36
N VAL A 100 10.82 -7.20 14.26
CA VAL A 100 12.25 -7.41 14.53
C VAL A 100 13.12 -6.56 13.60
N LYS A 101 12.85 -6.56 12.29
CA LYS A 101 13.62 -5.76 11.33
C LYS A 101 13.46 -4.27 11.57
N HIS A 102 12.25 -3.82 11.88
CA HIS A 102 11.98 -2.42 12.15
C HIS A 102 12.79 -1.91 13.33
N LEU A 103 12.87 -2.65 14.45
CA LEU A 103 13.70 -2.28 15.61
C LEU A 103 15.20 -2.16 15.29
N ILE A 104 15.70 -2.95 14.32
CA ILE A 104 17.09 -2.88 13.87
C ILE A 104 17.29 -1.69 12.91
N ASP A 105 16.38 -1.51 11.96
CA ASP A 105 16.43 -0.42 10.98
C ASP A 105 16.36 0.96 11.66
N THR A 106 15.56 1.08 12.73
CA THR A 106 15.45 2.31 13.54
C THR A 106 16.57 2.47 14.57
N ARG A 107 17.56 1.57 14.58
CA ARG A 107 18.71 1.58 15.51
C ARG A 107 18.33 1.51 16.99
N ILE A 108 17.14 1.01 17.30
CA ILE A 108 16.70 0.75 18.69
C ILE A 108 17.35 -0.53 19.22
N ALA A 109 17.56 -1.53 18.34
CA ALA A 109 18.29 -2.75 18.64
C ALA A 109 19.51 -2.92 17.72
N ASP A 110 20.67 -3.22 18.30
CA ASP A 110 21.87 -3.58 17.52
C ASP A 110 21.79 -4.99 16.93
N ASP A 111 21.08 -5.87 17.63
CA ASP A 111 21.07 -7.30 17.36
C ASP A 111 19.66 -7.83 17.16
N ARG A 112 19.51 -8.67 16.14
CA ARG A 112 18.26 -9.41 15.87
C ARG A 112 17.81 -10.26 17.07
N LYS A 113 18.76 -10.85 17.80
CA LYS A 113 18.46 -11.65 19.00
C LYS A 113 17.92 -10.80 20.14
N LYS A 114 18.48 -9.60 20.35
CA LYS A 114 18.00 -8.66 21.38
C LYS A 114 16.61 -8.13 21.03
N ALA A 115 16.39 -7.72 19.78
CA ALA A 115 15.09 -7.28 19.28
C ALA A 115 14.01 -8.36 19.50
N ARG A 116 14.31 -9.61 19.14
CA ARG A 116 13.38 -10.73 19.35
C ARG A 116 13.08 -10.98 20.83
N LYS A 117 14.10 -10.98 21.69
CA LYS A 117 13.92 -11.18 23.13
C LYS A 117 13.09 -10.06 23.77
N ALA A 118 13.28 -8.82 23.35
CA ALA A 118 12.48 -7.69 23.81
C ALA A 118 11.02 -7.82 23.36
N LEU A 119 10.79 -8.16 22.08
CA LEU A 119 9.44 -8.43 21.58
C LEU A 119 8.76 -9.59 22.31
N GLU A 120 9.48 -10.67 22.60
CA GLU A 120 8.95 -11.80 23.40
C GLU A 120 8.59 -11.38 24.83
N SER A 121 9.37 -10.47 25.44
CA SER A 121 9.13 -9.98 26.80
C SER A 121 7.97 -8.96 26.86
N SER A 122 7.70 -8.27 25.75
CA SER A 122 6.68 -7.23 25.63
C SER A 122 5.44 -7.70 24.83
N SER A 123 5.15 -9.01 24.82
CA SER A 123 3.97 -9.59 24.14
C SER A 123 3.83 -9.20 22.66
N TRP A 124 4.95 -9.07 21.95
CA TRP A 124 5.05 -8.63 20.56
C TRP A 124 4.55 -7.20 20.28
N ASP A 125 4.45 -6.36 21.31
CA ASP A 125 4.23 -4.93 21.15
C ASP A 125 5.53 -4.22 20.77
N LEU A 126 5.49 -3.45 19.68
CA LEU A 126 6.68 -2.77 19.15
C LEU A 126 7.11 -1.60 20.04
N ASN A 127 6.16 -0.85 20.59
CA ASN A 127 6.43 0.30 21.42
C ASN A 127 7.01 -0.12 22.77
N ALA A 128 6.35 -1.07 23.45
CA ALA A 128 6.83 -1.60 24.72
C ALA A 128 8.17 -2.34 24.56
N ALA A 129 8.43 -3.02 23.43
CA ALA A 129 9.73 -3.62 23.15
C ALA A 129 10.81 -2.56 22.93
N ALA A 130 10.50 -1.47 22.24
CA ALA A 130 11.41 -0.35 22.05
C ALA A 130 11.77 0.32 23.39
N GLU A 131 10.78 0.63 24.22
CA GLU A 131 10.99 1.19 25.56
C GLU A 131 11.84 0.27 26.43
N PHE A 132 11.57 -1.04 26.42
CA PHE A 132 12.37 -2.03 27.13
C PHE A 132 13.83 -2.02 26.67
N LEU A 133 14.08 -1.94 25.35
CA LEU A 133 15.43 -1.86 24.80
C LEU A 133 16.13 -0.56 25.20
N LEU A 134 15.44 0.58 25.15
CA LEU A 134 15.99 1.87 25.56
C LEU A 134 16.34 1.90 27.05
N MET A 135 15.50 1.32 27.89
CA MET A 135 15.73 1.22 29.34
C MET A 135 16.90 0.29 29.66
N THR A 136 16.96 -0.87 29.02
CA THR A 136 18.06 -1.84 29.24
C THR A 136 19.39 -1.38 28.64
N ALA A 137 19.38 -0.60 27.57
CA ALA A 137 20.58 0.01 27.00
C ALA A 137 21.14 1.13 27.91
N SER A 138 20.25 1.93 28.52
CA SER A 138 20.64 3.06 29.37
C SER A 138 21.15 2.64 30.76
N SER A 139 20.76 1.47 31.25
CA SER A 139 21.13 0.96 32.58
C SER A 139 22.56 0.40 32.68
N LYS A 140 23.35 0.46 31.60
CA LYS A 140 24.69 -0.15 31.51
C LYS A 140 25.84 0.84 31.74
N LYS A 141 25.59 1.89 32.52
CA LYS A 141 26.54 2.99 32.75
C LYS A 141 27.21 2.90 34.12
#